data_AF-A0A928PVY3-F1
#
_entry.id   AF-A0A928PVY3-F1
#
_cell.length_a   1.000
_cell.length_b   1.000
_cell.length_c   1.000
_cell.angle_alpha   90.00
_cell.angle_beta   90.00
_cell.angle_gamma   90.00
#
_symmetry.space_group_name_H-M   'P 1'
#
loop_
_entity.id
_entity.type
_entity.pdbx_description
1 polymer ?
#
loop_
_entity_poly.entity_id
_entity_poly.type
_entity_poly.pdbx_seq_one_letter_code
_entity_poly.pdbx_strand_id
1 'polypeptide(L)'
;MDRMQEEAMRRVREMQSGNSAQQQNRRTSDKIEKHIESHNESVEKAVADSEQKDLVSELFKDKEKLLILLLIMILSQESTNTELVLALLYIII
;
A
#
# COMPACT_ATOMS: atom_id res chain seq x y z
N MET A 1 -14.20 42.35 -35.21
CA MET A 1 -12.99 41.54 -34.94
C MET A 1 -13.37 40.10 -34.56
N ASP A 2 -14.59 39.68 -34.91
CA ASP A 2 -15.24 38.49 -34.34
C ASP A 2 -15.02 37.20 -35.15
N ARG A 3 -14.68 37.33 -36.43
CA ARG A 3 -14.45 36.18 -37.32
C ARG A 3 -13.25 35.32 -36.90
N MET A 4 -12.22 35.96 -36.34
CA MET A 4 -11.02 35.27 -35.87
C MET A 4 -11.31 34.44 -34.60
N GLN A 5 -12.27 34.87 -33.78
CA GLN A 5 -12.69 34.13 -32.59
C GLN A 5 -13.56 32.93 -32.98
N GLU A 6 -14.45 33.09 -33.96
CA GLU A 6 -15.27 32.00 -34.48
C GLU A 6 -14.41 30.88 -35.11
N GLU A 7 -13.37 31.25 -35.87
CA GLU A 7 -12.42 30.27 -36.42
C GLU A 7 -11.59 29.57 -35.34
N ALA A 8 -11.18 30.30 -34.29
CA ALA A 8 -10.44 29.72 -33.18
C ALA A 8 -11.27 28.70 -32.40
N MET A 9 -12.53 29.01 -32.09
CA MET A 9 -13.42 28.10 -31.37
C MET A 9 -13.75 26.84 -32.17
N ARG A 10 -13.97 26.98 -33.48
CA ARG A 10 -14.22 25.84 -34.38
C ARG A 10 -13.01 24.90 -34.43
N ARG A 11 -11.80 25.45 -34.56
CA ARG A 11 -10.54 24.70 -34.64
C ARG A 11 -10.20 23.97 -33.34
N VAL A 12 -10.52 24.57 -32.17
CA VAL A 12 -10.38 23.92 -30.85
C VAL A 12 -11.32 22.73 -30.71
N ARG A 13 -12.57 22.83 -31.17
CA ARG A 13 -13.54 21.72 -31.12
C ARG A 13 -13.15 20.57 -32.06
N GLU A 14 -12.61 20.89 -33.23
CA GLU A 14 -12.06 19.88 -34.16
C GLU A 14 -10.80 19.20 -33.59
N MET A 15 -9.90 19.95 -32.94
CA MET A 15 -8.74 19.37 -32.24
C MET A 15 -9.15 18.54 -31.02
N GLN A 16 -10.18 18.93 -30.27
CA GLN A 16 -10.61 18.17 -29.10
C GLN A 16 -11.30 16.86 -29.48
N SER A 17 -12.07 16.84 -30.58
CA SER A 17 -12.77 15.65 -31.06
C SER A 17 -11.85 14.65 -31.78
N GLY A 18 -10.84 15.13 -32.52
CA GLY A 18 -9.85 14.26 -33.18
C GLY A 18 -8.79 13.67 -32.24
N ASN A 19 -8.57 14.25 -31.05
CA ASN A 19 -7.43 13.93 -30.19
C ASN A 19 -7.80 13.18 -28.89
N SER A 20 -9.09 12.95 -28.63
CA SER A 20 -9.57 12.13 -27.50
C SER A 20 -9.17 10.66 -27.58
N ALA A 21 -8.80 10.15 -28.76
CA ALA A 21 -8.32 8.78 -28.92
C ALA A 21 -6.79 8.62 -28.72
N GLN A 22 -6.02 9.71 -28.63
CA GLN A 22 -4.55 9.65 -28.61
C GLN A 22 -3.89 10.40 -27.44
N GLN A 23 -4.67 11.06 -26.58
CA GLN A 23 -4.18 11.81 -25.41
C GLN A 23 -4.39 11.08 -24.07
N GLN A 24 -4.20 9.76 -24.04
CA GLN A 24 -4.03 9.01 -22.78
C GLN A 24 -2.60 8.45 -22.59
N ASN A 25 -1.74 8.52 -23.61
CA ASN A 25 -0.41 7.88 -23.56
C ASN A 25 0.80 8.86 -23.69
N ARG A 26 0.64 10.15 -23.34
CA ARG A 26 1.73 11.15 -23.38
C ARG A 26 1.77 12.07 -22.16
N ARG A 27 1.60 11.52 -20.95
CA ARG A 27 1.81 12.26 -19.69
C ARG A 27 2.81 11.62 -18.72
N THR A 28 3.57 10.61 -19.14
CA THR A 28 4.50 9.90 -18.24
C THR A 28 5.91 9.70 -18.81
N SER A 29 6.35 10.52 -19.78
CA SER A 29 7.70 10.36 -20.37
C SER A 29 8.61 11.59 -20.27
N ASP A 30 8.32 12.55 -19.38
CA ASP A 30 9.19 13.73 -19.13
C ASP A 30 9.58 13.89 -17.65
N LYS A 31 9.51 12.82 -16.85
CA LYS A 31 9.97 12.82 -15.45
C LYS A 31 10.90 11.65 -15.14
N ILE A 32 11.84 11.37 -16.05
CA ILE A 32 12.93 10.41 -15.83
C ILE A 32 14.25 11.12 -16.16
N GLU A 33 14.62 12.16 -15.41
CA GLU A 33 16.00 12.68 -15.53
C GLU A 33 16.54 13.50 -14.34
N LYS A 34 15.89 13.53 -13.17
CA LYS A 34 16.42 14.38 -12.07
C LYS A 34 16.07 14.00 -10.63
N HIS A 35 16.15 12.71 -10.26
CA HIS A 35 16.12 12.34 -8.83
C HIS A 35 16.81 11.00 -8.57
N ILE A 36 18.10 10.90 -8.88
CA ILE A 36 19.00 9.93 -8.26
C ILE A 36 20.09 10.77 -7.63
N GLU A 37 20.00 10.93 -6.32
CA GLU A 37 20.99 11.42 -5.34
C GLU A 37 20.38 12.45 -4.40
N SER A 38 20.55 12.19 -3.10
CA SER A 38 20.24 13.07 -1.97
C SER A 38 18.81 12.98 -1.40
N HIS A 39 18.51 11.87 -0.73
CA HIS A 39 17.89 11.95 0.60
C HIS A 39 18.07 10.63 1.36
N ASN A 40 19.26 10.42 1.94
CA ASN A 40 19.51 9.36 2.93
C ASN A 40 19.85 10.01 4.28
N GLU A 41 18.90 10.75 4.84
CA GLU A 41 19.09 11.37 6.16
C GLU A 41 17.74 11.81 6.77
N SER A 42 16.84 10.86 7.08
CA SER A 42 15.66 11.14 7.95
C SER A 42 14.76 9.92 8.21
N VAL A 43 15.31 8.75 8.60
CA VAL A 43 14.47 7.64 9.09
C VAL A 43 15.11 6.93 10.30
N GLU A 44 15.55 7.67 11.31
CA GLU A 44 16.08 7.06 12.55
C GLU A 44 15.11 7.13 13.73
N LYS A 45 13.87 7.60 13.52
CA LYS A 45 12.88 7.75 14.61
C LYS A 45 11.59 6.95 14.44
N ALA A 46 11.51 6.09 13.41
CA ALA A 46 10.36 5.21 13.17
C ALA A 46 10.64 3.73 13.49
N VAL A 47 11.89 3.38 13.88
CA VAL A 47 12.35 1.98 13.95
C VAL A 47 11.77 1.23 15.17
N ALA A 48 11.49 1.92 16.27
CA ALA A 48 11.01 1.27 17.50
C ALA A 48 9.53 0.85 17.45
N ASP A 49 8.70 1.54 16.66
CA ASP A 49 7.27 1.22 16.50
C ASP A 49 7.02 0.32 15.28
N SER A 50 7.99 0.20 14.35
CA SER A 50 7.93 -0.77 13.25
C SER A 50 8.20 -2.18 13.75
N GLU A 51 9.25 -2.40 14.56
CA GLU A 51 9.67 -3.76 14.95
C GLU A 51 8.58 -4.54 15.71
N GLN A 52 7.86 -3.89 16.63
CA GLN A 52 6.76 -4.57 17.36
C GLN A 52 5.55 -4.84 16.46
N LYS A 53 5.25 -3.94 15.52
CA LYS A 53 4.19 -4.15 14.53
C LYS A 53 4.58 -5.24 13.54
N ASP A 54 5.85 -5.40 13.24
CA ASP A 54 6.36 -6.44 12.35
C ASP A 54 6.17 -7.83 12.98
N LEU A 55 6.45 -8.01 14.27
CA LEU A 55 6.22 -9.30 14.95
C LEU A 55 4.74 -9.69 15.02
N VAL A 56 3.88 -8.72 15.37
CA VAL A 56 2.43 -8.95 15.45
C VAL A 56 1.84 -9.16 14.06
N SER A 57 2.27 -8.38 13.06
CA SER A 57 1.79 -8.54 11.68
C SER A 57 2.25 -9.86 11.06
N GLU A 58 3.48 -10.31 11.32
CA GLU A 58 3.97 -11.62 10.89
C GLU A 58 3.16 -12.75 11.54
N LEU A 59 2.76 -12.59 12.81
CA LEU A 59 1.88 -13.52 13.51
C LEU A 59 0.49 -13.64 12.86
N PHE A 60 -0.07 -12.53 12.38
CA PHE A 60 -1.38 -12.49 11.72
C PHE A 60 -1.34 -12.84 10.22
N LYS A 61 -0.15 -12.77 9.60
CA LYS A 61 0.05 -13.07 8.18
C LYS A 61 0.04 -14.57 7.90
N ASP A 62 0.49 -15.36 8.86
CA ASP A 62 0.41 -16.82 8.80
C ASP A 62 -0.94 -17.32 9.30
N LYS A 63 -1.68 -18.00 8.41
CA LYS A 63 -3.00 -18.55 8.70
C LYS A 63 -2.95 -19.63 9.78
N GLU A 64 -1.85 -20.37 9.87
CA GLU A 64 -1.66 -21.42 10.88
C GLU A 64 -1.44 -20.79 12.25
N LYS A 65 -0.57 -19.78 12.35
CA LYS A 65 -0.34 -19.04 13.60
C LYS A 65 -1.59 -18.29 14.06
N LEU A 66 -2.37 -17.72 13.14
CA LEU A 66 -3.67 -17.11 13.44
C LEU A 66 -4.66 -18.14 13.99
N LEU A 67 -4.70 -19.36 13.42
CA LEU A 67 -5.54 -20.45 13.92
C LEU A 67 -5.10 -20.91 15.32
N ILE A 68 -3.79 -21.01 15.57
CA ILE A 68 -3.24 -21.32 16.90
C ILE A 68 -3.61 -20.22 17.90
N LEU A 69 -3.51 -18.94 17.52
CA LEU A 69 -3.91 -17.80 18.35
C LEU A 69 -5.41 -17.85 18.69
N LEU A 70 -6.26 -18.14 17.70
CA LEU A 70 -7.70 -18.33 17.91
C LEU A 70 -7.97 -19.49 18.86
N LEU A 71 -7.25 -20.60 18.70
CA LEU A 71 -7.38 -21.77 19.56
C LEU A 71 -6.98 -21.45 21.00
N ILE A 72 -5.85 -20.77 21.21
CA ILE A 72 -5.43 -20.29 22.53
C ILE A 72 -6.50 -19.37 23.12
N MET A 73 -7.09 -18.47 22.32
CA MET A 73 -8.14 -17.57 22.78
C MET A 73 -9.40 -18.31 23.24
N ILE A 74 -9.83 -19.34 22.50
CA ILE A 74 -10.97 -20.19 22.86
C ILE A 74 -10.65 -21.01 24.12
N LEU A 75 -9.48 -21.64 24.15
CA LEU A 75 -9.00 -22.46 25.27
C LEU A 75 -8.69 -21.65 26.53
N SER A 76 -8.52 -20.33 26.43
CA SER A 76 -8.32 -19.43 27.58
C SER A 76 -9.63 -19.17 28.34
N GLN A 77 -10.77 -19.26 27.66
CA GLN A 77 -12.10 -19.02 28.27
C GLN A 77 -12.61 -20.23 29.04
N GLU A 78 -12.28 -21.43 28.56
CA GLU A 78 -12.55 -22.68 29.25
C GLU A 78 -11.32 -22.98 30.11
N SER A 79 -11.46 -23.42 31.37
CA SER A 79 -10.31 -23.73 32.24
C SER A 79 -9.60 -25.02 31.79
N THR A 80 -9.10 -25.02 30.57
CA THR A 80 -8.52 -26.15 29.86
C THR A 80 -7.08 -26.41 30.30
N ASN A 81 -6.52 -27.52 29.82
CA ASN A 81 -5.17 -27.95 30.16
C ASN A 81 -4.15 -26.85 29.87
N THR A 82 -3.57 -26.29 30.93
CA THR A 82 -2.51 -25.26 30.82
C THR A 82 -1.31 -25.78 30.02
N GLU A 83 -1.02 -27.09 30.09
CA GLU A 83 0.00 -27.73 29.26
C GLU A 83 -0.27 -27.59 27.75
N LEU A 84 -1.55 -27.68 27.34
CA LEU A 84 -1.94 -27.50 25.94
C LEU A 84 -1.76 -26.05 25.50
N VAL A 85 -2.18 -25.10 26.33
CA VAL A 85 -1.97 -23.67 26.07
C VAL A 85 -0.47 -23.34 25.97
N LEU A 86 0.35 -23.91 26.85
CA LEU A 86 1.81 -23.76 26.82
C LEU A 86 2.43 -24.39 25.57
N ALA A 87 1.98 -25.57 25.15
CA ALA A 87 2.45 -26.21 23.92
C ALA A 87 2.10 -25.36 22.68
N LEU A 88 0.89 -24.81 22.63
CA LEU A 88 0.47 -23.92 21.54
C LEU A 88 1.27 -22.61 21.54
N LEU A 89 1.55 -22.04 22.72
CA LEU A 89 2.42 -20.87 22.87
C LEU A 89 3.87 -21.19 22.47
N TYR A 90 4.36 -22.38 22.77
CA TYR A 90 5.71 -22.81 22.36
C TYR A 90 5.84 -22.94 20.85
N ILE A 91 4.80 -23.41 20.15
CA ILE A 91 4.80 -23.52 18.68
C ILE A 91 4.75 -22.14 18.00
N ILE A 92 4.18 -21.13 18.66
CA ILE A 92 3.99 -19.80 18.06
C ILE A 92 5.28 -18.95 18.05
N ILE A 93 6.13 -19.16 19.06
CA ILE A 93 7.44 -18.52 19.29
C ILE A 93 8.48 -19.15 18.36
#